data_AF-A0A7T8H336-F1
#
_entry.id   AF-A0A7T8H336-F1
#
_cell.length_a   1.000
_cell.length_b   1.000
_cell.length_c   1.000
_cell.angle_alpha   90.00
_cell.angle_beta   90.00
_cell.angle_gamma   90.00
#
_symmetry.space_group_name_H-M   'P 1'
#
loop_
_entity.id
_entity.type
_entity.pdbx_description
1 polymer ?
#
loop_
_entity_poly.entity_id
_entity_poly.type
_entity_poly.pdbx_seq_one_letter_code
_entity_poly.pdbx_strand_id
1 'polypeptide(L)'
;TGSGTQSNMNTNEVIANRAIQLLGGEMGSKSPSQSSNDTYPTAMHIAVATEIHETLIPGLKELHDALDAKAEEYKDIIKIGRTHTQDATPLTLGQEFGAITLPRLYMLAAGGTAVGTGLNTRIGFAEKIAAKVSEITGFPFVTAPNKFEALAAHDSLVEVSGALNVIACSIMKIANDLRFLASGPRCGLGELSLPENEPGSSIMPGKVNPTQCEAITMVAAQVMGNHVAVTVGGSNGHFELNVFKPLMVANVLRSIRLLGDSCIAFTDN
;
A
#
# COMPACT_ATOMS: atom_id res chain seq x y z
N THR A 1 -16.89 14.67 -0.64
CA THR A 1 -16.19 15.96 -0.82
C THR A 1 -14.71 15.72 -0.81
N GLY A 2 -13.93 16.61 -1.41
CA GLY A 2 -12.48 16.52 -1.53
C GLY A 2 -11.68 16.57 -0.22
N SER A 3 -12.24 17.16 0.84
CA SER A 3 -11.67 17.16 2.19
C SER A 3 -12.01 15.91 3.02
N GLY A 4 -12.91 15.03 2.54
CA GLY A 4 -13.40 13.90 3.33
C GLY A 4 -14.45 14.25 4.39
N THR A 5 -14.98 15.47 4.41
CA THR A 5 -15.96 15.92 5.42
C THR A 5 -17.18 15.03 5.55
N GLN A 6 -17.79 14.54 4.46
CA GLN A 6 -18.96 13.65 4.60
C GLN A 6 -18.62 12.34 5.31
N SER A 7 -17.45 11.75 5.07
CA SER A 7 -17.01 10.56 5.79
C SER A 7 -16.73 10.87 7.27
N ASN A 8 -16.11 12.01 7.57
CA ASN A 8 -15.93 12.45 8.96
C ASN A 8 -17.27 12.64 9.69
N MET A 9 -18.21 13.34 9.05
CA MET A 9 -19.56 13.57 9.59
C MET A 9 -20.33 12.25 9.75
N ASN A 10 -20.21 11.34 8.79
CA ASN A 10 -20.83 10.02 8.88
C ASN A 10 -20.30 9.24 10.09
N THR A 11 -18.98 9.19 10.30
CA THR A 11 -18.40 8.58 11.50
C THR A 11 -18.90 9.24 12.78
N ASN A 12 -18.96 10.58 12.82
CA ASN A 12 -19.48 11.32 13.98
C ASN A 12 -20.94 10.96 14.27
N GLU A 13 -21.80 10.94 13.26
CA GLU A 13 -23.22 10.61 13.40
C GLU A 13 -23.43 9.17 13.87
N VAL A 14 -22.69 8.22 13.30
CA VAL A 14 -22.77 6.81 13.71
C VAL A 14 -22.33 6.64 15.17
N ILE A 15 -21.18 7.19 15.56
CA ILE A 15 -20.67 7.09 16.93
C ILE A 15 -21.61 7.81 17.91
N ALA A 16 -22.08 9.01 17.57
CA ALA A 16 -22.97 9.79 18.43
C ALA A 16 -24.30 9.07 18.64
N ASN A 17 -24.93 8.57 17.57
CA ASN A 17 -26.19 7.82 17.68
C ASN A 17 -26.02 6.52 18.44
N ARG A 18 -24.89 5.81 18.25
CA ARG A 18 -24.62 4.61 19.03
C ARG A 18 -24.43 4.91 20.51
N ALA A 19 -23.74 6.00 20.86
CA ALA A 19 -23.57 6.43 22.25
C ALA A 19 -24.91 6.85 22.87
N ILE A 20 -25.75 7.60 22.14
CA ILE A 20 -27.09 7.99 22.59
C ILE A 20 -27.94 6.76 22.89
N GLN A 21 -27.95 5.78 21.98
CA GLN A 21 -28.69 4.53 22.16
C GLN A 21 -28.23 3.78 23.41
N LEU A 22 -26.92 3.69 23.65
CA LEU A 22 -26.35 3.04 24.84
C LEU A 22 -26.67 3.77 26.15
N LEU A 23 -26.94 5.08 26.08
CA LEU A 23 -27.34 5.92 27.22
C LEU A 23 -28.87 6.06 27.36
N GLY A 24 -29.66 5.39 26.51
CA GLY A 24 -31.13 5.42 26.55
C GLY A 24 -31.78 6.71 26.04
N GLY A 25 -31.06 7.52 25.25
CA GLY A 25 -31.61 8.75 24.65
C GLY A 25 -32.23 8.55 23.26
N GLU A 26 -32.69 9.65 22.66
CA GLU A 26 -33.27 9.68 21.31
C GLU A 26 -32.21 10.00 20.24
N MET A 27 -32.08 9.10 19.25
CA MET A 27 -31.12 9.26 18.14
C MET A 27 -31.39 10.56 17.35
N GLY A 28 -30.33 11.20 16.86
CA GLY A 28 -30.41 12.46 16.09
C GLY A 28 -30.34 13.75 16.93
N SER A 29 -30.14 13.64 18.24
CA SER A 29 -30.25 14.78 19.19
C SER A 29 -28.99 15.63 19.41
N LYS A 30 -27.88 15.46 18.67
CA LYS A 30 -26.59 16.16 18.96
C LYS A 30 -25.82 16.69 17.75
N SER A 31 -24.90 17.63 18.04
CA SER A 31 -23.97 18.28 17.09
C SER A 31 -22.50 17.86 17.31
N PRO A 32 -21.68 17.76 16.25
CA PRO A 32 -20.27 17.30 16.31
C PRO A 32 -19.25 18.38 16.70
N SER A 33 -18.03 17.95 17.09
CA SER A 33 -17.03 18.80 17.80
C SER A 33 -15.62 18.87 17.19
N GLN A 34 -15.35 18.27 16.02
CA GLN A 34 -14.02 18.29 15.38
C GLN A 34 -14.09 18.65 13.89
N SER A 35 -13.07 19.37 13.42
CA SER A 35 -12.92 19.75 12.01
C SER A 35 -12.62 18.51 11.17
N SER A 36 -13.20 18.40 9.97
CA SER A 36 -12.80 17.35 9.01
C SER A 36 -11.38 17.52 8.50
N ASN A 37 -10.87 18.75 8.53
CA ASN A 37 -9.65 19.11 7.80
C ASN A 37 -8.41 18.51 8.45
N ASP A 38 -8.39 18.33 9.79
CA ASP A 38 -7.31 17.68 10.52
C ASP A 38 -7.61 16.22 10.93
N THR A 39 -8.88 15.84 11.04
CA THR A 39 -9.29 14.45 11.34
C THR A 39 -9.13 13.49 10.17
N TYR A 40 -9.55 13.89 8.96
CA TYR A 40 -9.45 13.03 7.78
C TYR A 40 -8.00 12.71 7.38
N PRO A 41 -7.05 13.68 7.27
CA PRO A 41 -5.63 13.34 7.05
C PRO A 41 -5.02 12.49 8.17
N THR A 42 -5.43 12.69 9.42
CA THR A 42 -5.03 11.82 10.53
C THR A 42 -5.48 10.37 10.30
N ALA A 43 -6.75 10.18 9.93
CA ALA A 43 -7.30 8.85 9.61
C ALA A 43 -6.60 8.21 8.40
N MET A 44 -6.25 9.01 7.38
CA MET A 44 -5.50 8.52 6.21
C MET A 44 -4.14 7.94 6.62
N HIS A 45 -3.37 8.67 7.44
CA HIS A 45 -2.06 8.21 7.91
C HIS A 45 -2.17 6.96 8.78
N ILE A 46 -3.17 6.92 9.68
CA ILE A 46 -3.42 5.74 10.52
C ILE A 46 -3.73 4.52 9.66
N ALA A 47 -4.71 4.63 8.75
CA ALA A 47 -5.11 3.51 7.90
C ALA A 47 -3.96 3.01 7.00
N VAL A 48 -3.19 3.92 6.40
CA VAL A 48 -2.06 3.55 5.53
C VAL A 48 -0.95 2.87 6.33
N ALA A 49 -0.61 3.37 7.52
CA ALA A 49 0.39 2.73 8.37
C ALA A 49 -0.07 1.32 8.81
N THR A 50 -1.32 1.19 9.25
CA THR A 50 -1.90 -0.10 9.61
C THR A 50 -1.83 -1.10 8.46
N GLU A 51 -2.34 -0.74 7.28
CA GLU A 51 -2.33 -1.65 6.12
C GLU A 51 -0.91 -1.99 5.62
N ILE A 52 0.06 -1.08 5.76
CA ILE A 52 1.46 -1.40 5.46
C ILE A 52 1.97 -2.52 6.39
N HIS A 53 1.71 -2.43 7.69
CA HIS A 53 2.19 -3.41 8.67
C HIS A 53 1.39 -4.71 8.68
N GLU A 54 0.08 -4.65 8.45
CA GLU A 54 -0.81 -5.81 8.55
C GLU A 54 -0.95 -6.56 7.23
N THR A 55 -0.78 -5.90 6.09
CA THR A 55 -1.00 -6.49 4.76
C THR A 55 0.27 -6.49 3.91
N LEU A 56 0.88 -5.33 3.68
CA LEU A 56 1.98 -5.21 2.71
C LEU A 56 3.26 -5.91 3.17
N ILE A 57 3.75 -5.56 4.37
CA ILE A 57 5.01 -6.07 4.89
C ILE A 57 4.95 -7.60 5.04
N PRO A 58 3.89 -8.21 5.61
CA PRO A 58 3.77 -9.66 5.67
C PRO A 58 3.81 -10.31 4.28
N GLY A 59 3.04 -9.78 3.30
CA GLY A 59 3.03 -10.35 1.95
C GLY A 59 4.37 -10.23 1.22
N LEU A 60 5.06 -9.09 1.34
CA LEU A 60 6.40 -8.92 0.79
C LEU A 60 7.43 -9.84 1.47
N LYS A 61 7.31 -10.02 2.79
CA LYS A 61 8.19 -10.92 3.55
C LYS A 61 8.00 -12.37 3.12
N GLU A 62 6.76 -12.81 2.94
CA GLU A 62 6.46 -14.17 2.48
C GLU A 62 7.12 -14.44 1.11
N LEU A 63 6.91 -13.52 0.16
CA LEU A 63 7.53 -13.61 -1.16
C LEU A 63 9.05 -13.57 -1.11
N HIS A 64 9.62 -12.67 -0.30
CA HIS A 64 11.06 -12.58 -0.12
C HIS A 64 11.64 -13.89 0.41
N ASP A 65 11.09 -14.40 1.52
CA ASP A 65 11.62 -15.56 2.22
C ASP A 65 11.50 -16.82 1.33
N ALA A 66 10.44 -16.93 0.51
CA ALA A 66 10.29 -18.01 -0.46
C ALA A 66 11.28 -17.92 -1.63
N LEU A 67 11.52 -16.71 -2.16
CA LEU A 67 12.52 -16.50 -3.22
C LEU A 67 13.93 -16.76 -2.70
N ASP A 68 14.25 -16.35 -1.47
CA ASP A 68 15.55 -16.58 -0.84
C ASP A 68 15.80 -18.07 -0.58
N ALA A 69 14.78 -18.79 -0.08
CA ALA A 69 14.85 -20.24 0.08
C ALA A 69 15.11 -20.95 -1.27
N LYS A 70 14.46 -20.51 -2.36
CA LYS A 70 14.69 -21.05 -3.70
C LYS A 70 16.07 -20.69 -4.26
N ALA A 71 16.56 -19.49 -3.98
CA ALA A 71 17.91 -19.10 -4.36
C ALA A 71 18.96 -20.00 -3.70
N GLU A 72 18.80 -20.30 -2.40
CA GLU A 72 19.69 -21.21 -1.68
C GLU A 72 19.58 -22.66 -2.19
N GLU A 73 18.36 -23.15 -2.50
CA GLU A 73 18.13 -24.47 -3.12
C GLU A 73 18.84 -24.60 -4.47
N TYR A 74 18.89 -23.52 -5.26
CA TYR A 74 19.43 -23.51 -6.61
C TYR A 74 20.85 -22.98 -6.73
N LYS A 75 21.54 -22.72 -5.61
CA LYS A 75 22.87 -22.08 -5.58
C LYS A 75 23.94 -22.81 -6.40
N ASP A 76 23.83 -24.14 -6.51
CA ASP A 76 24.79 -25.00 -7.21
C ASP A 76 24.40 -25.24 -8.69
N ILE A 77 23.23 -24.74 -9.13
CA ILE A 77 22.76 -24.87 -10.51
C ILE A 77 23.36 -23.75 -11.36
N ILE A 78 24.31 -24.12 -12.22
CA ILE A 78 24.91 -23.21 -13.19
C ILE A 78 23.98 -23.09 -14.42
N LYS A 79 23.61 -21.87 -14.77
CA LYS A 79 22.84 -21.57 -15.99
C LYS A 79 23.52 -20.55 -16.88
N ILE A 80 23.11 -20.49 -18.15
CA ILE A 80 23.55 -19.42 -19.06
C ILE A 80 22.88 -18.10 -18.68
N GLY A 81 23.66 -17.04 -18.57
CA GLY A 81 23.13 -15.69 -18.43
C GLY A 81 22.56 -15.20 -19.76
N ARG A 82 21.61 -14.25 -19.70
CA ARG A 82 21.13 -13.55 -20.89
C ARG A 82 21.13 -12.05 -20.68
N THR A 83 21.83 -11.32 -21.54
CA THR A 83 21.77 -9.85 -21.62
C THR A 83 21.29 -9.47 -23.01
N HIS A 84 20.41 -8.46 -23.12
CA HIS A 84 19.74 -8.13 -24.40
C HIS A 84 19.04 -9.34 -25.06
N THR A 85 18.54 -10.29 -24.26
CA THR A 85 17.98 -11.58 -24.69
C THR A 85 18.93 -12.49 -25.49
N GLN A 86 20.24 -12.22 -25.46
CA GLN A 86 21.29 -13.03 -26.09
C GLN A 86 22.08 -13.81 -25.03
N ASP A 87 22.69 -14.92 -25.44
CA ASP A 87 23.54 -15.74 -24.56
C ASP A 87 24.74 -14.94 -24.02
N ALA A 88 25.02 -15.10 -22.72
CA ALA A 88 26.10 -14.42 -22.00
C ALA A 88 26.95 -15.42 -21.19
N THR A 89 27.66 -14.97 -20.15
CA THR A 89 28.46 -15.84 -19.28
C THR A 89 27.59 -16.60 -18.27
N PRO A 90 28.05 -17.75 -17.73
CA PRO A 90 27.32 -18.47 -16.70
C PRO A 90 27.20 -17.69 -15.38
N LEU A 91 26.11 -17.93 -14.63
CA LEU A 91 25.89 -17.43 -13.27
C LEU A 91 25.05 -18.42 -12.43
N THR A 92 25.01 -18.19 -11.12
CA THR A 92 24.14 -18.89 -10.17
C THR A 92 22.81 -18.15 -10.00
N LEU A 93 21.80 -18.83 -9.45
CA LEU A 93 20.44 -18.31 -9.31
C LEU A 93 20.21 -17.73 -7.90
N GLY A 94 20.67 -16.50 -7.61
CA GLY A 94 20.33 -15.82 -6.33
C GLY A 94 20.84 -14.37 -6.18
N GLN A 95 20.02 -13.48 -5.59
CA GLN A 95 20.24 -12.10 -5.01
C GLN A 95 18.98 -11.20 -5.19
N GLU A 96 18.57 -10.21 -4.39
CA GLU A 96 18.50 -9.86 -2.94
C GLU A 96 17.47 -8.68 -2.85
N PHE A 97 16.63 -8.54 -1.79
CA PHE A 97 15.66 -7.41 -1.63
C PHE A 97 15.96 -6.53 -0.40
N GLY A 98 15.60 -5.25 -0.46
CA GLY A 98 15.81 -4.28 0.62
C GLY A 98 14.53 -3.83 1.34
N ALA A 99 14.67 -3.33 2.57
CA ALA A 99 13.57 -2.83 3.41
C ALA A 99 13.21 -1.35 3.12
N ILE A 100 11.92 -1.01 3.25
CA ILE A 100 11.39 0.36 3.07
C ILE A 100 11.11 1.00 4.43
N THR A 101 11.64 2.19 4.68
CA THR A 101 11.37 2.97 5.91
C THR A 101 10.71 4.30 5.57
N LEU A 102 9.54 4.60 6.17
CA LEU A 102 8.74 5.81 5.87
C LEU A 102 8.37 6.60 7.15
N PRO A 103 9.33 7.30 7.80
CA PRO A 103 9.11 7.95 9.10
C PRO A 103 8.08 9.09 9.06
N ARG A 104 7.94 9.80 7.93
CA ARG A 104 6.96 10.91 7.77
C ARG A 104 5.51 10.44 7.82
N LEU A 105 5.23 9.17 7.56
CA LEU A 105 3.87 8.60 7.61
C LEU A 105 3.29 8.65 9.04
N TYR A 106 4.12 8.55 10.06
CA TYR A 106 3.67 8.54 11.46
C TYR A 106 3.38 9.94 12.02
N MET A 107 3.49 11.00 11.21
CA MET A 107 3.21 12.38 11.63
C MET A 107 1.75 12.74 11.39
N LEU A 108 0.99 13.03 12.46
CA LEU A 108 -0.45 13.26 12.40
C LEU A 108 -0.84 14.74 12.34
N ALA A 109 -1.87 15.04 11.54
CA ALA A 109 -2.41 16.39 11.36
C ALA A 109 -3.33 16.85 12.51
N ALA A 110 -3.85 15.92 13.33
CA ALA A 110 -4.78 16.19 14.42
C ALA A 110 -4.30 17.35 15.32
N GLY A 111 -5.21 18.27 15.62
CA GLY A 111 -4.91 19.50 16.35
C GLY A 111 -4.61 20.71 15.45
N GLY A 112 -4.51 20.52 14.13
CA GLY A 112 -4.41 21.61 13.15
C GLY A 112 -5.73 22.36 12.93
N THR A 113 -6.88 21.75 13.25
CA THR A 113 -8.24 22.33 13.15
C THR A 113 -8.63 22.75 11.73
N ALA A 114 -9.07 23.99 11.50
CA ALA A 114 -9.59 24.44 10.21
C ALA A 114 -8.50 24.68 9.16
N VAL A 115 -7.43 25.38 9.56
CA VAL A 115 -6.38 25.91 8.67
C VAL A 115 -4.95 25.75 9.21
N GLY A 116 -4.75 24.96 10.27
CA GLY A 116 -3.43 24.64 10.83
C GLY A 116 -3.04 25.43 12.08
N THR A 117 -3.81 26.44 12.48
CA THR A 117 -3.51 27.32 13.63
C THR A 117 -3.81 26.69 15.00
N GLY A 118 -4.61 25.62 15.03
CA GLY A 118 -5.14 25.07 16.28
C GLY A 118 -6.27 25.91 16.89
N LEU A 119 -6.92 26.80 16.14
CA LEU A 119 -8.05 27.57 16.64
C LEU A 119 -9.17 26.64 17.14
N ASN A 120 -9.69 26.92 18.34
CA ASN A 120 -10.67 26.08 19.04
C ASN A 120 -10.16 24.68 19.47
N THR A 121 -8.84 24.46 19.52
CA THR A 121 -8.24 23.31 20.20
C THR A 121 -7.62 23.69 21.55
N ARG A 122 -7.27 22.70 22.37
CA ARG A 122 -6.58 22.90 23.65
C ARG A 122 -5.07 22.65 23.49
N ILE A 123 -4.25 23.44 24.19
CA ILE A 123 -2.81 23.18 24.30
C ILE A 123 -2.59 21.75 24.83
N GLY A 124 -1.71 20.99 24.19
CA GLY A 124 -1.43 19.59 24.54
C GLY A 124 -2.40 18.56 23.93
N PHE A 125 -3.42 18.98 23.19
CA PHE A 125 -4.38 18.06 22.55
C PHE A 125 -3.70 17.20 21.47
N ALA A 126 -2.88 17.82 20.62
CA ALA A 126 -2.28 17.17 19.46
C ALA A 126 -1.31 16.06 19.87
N GLU A 127 -0.52 16.29 20.93
CA GLU A 127 0.42 15.35 21.52
C GLU A 127 -0.32 14.19 22.19
N LYS A 128 -1.39 14.49 22.95
CA LYS A 128 -2.19 13.47 23.64
C LYS A 128 -2.92 12.55 22.67
N ILE A 129 -3.48 13.10 21.58
CA ILE A 129 -4.12 12.28 20.54
C ILE A 129 -3.08 11.38 19.86
N ALA A 130 -1.93 11.92 19.46
CA ALA A 130 -0.89 11.10 18.85
C ALA A 130 -0.43 9.97 19.79
N ALA A 131 -0.17 10.28 21.06
CA ALA A 131 0.19 9.29 22.06
C ALA A 131 -0.89 8.22 22.24
N LYS A 132 -2.18 8.60 22.26
CA LYS A 132 -3.28 7.64 22.41
C LYS A 132 -3.45 6.76 21.17
N VAL A 133 -3.26 7.32 19.98
CA VAL A 133 -3.26 6.55 18.73
C VAL A 133 -2.10 5.56 18.73
N SER A 134 -0.90 5.98 19.13
CA SER A 134 0.26 5.07 19.28
C SER A 134 0.01 3.95 20.27
N GLU A 135 -0.61 4.25 21.42
CA GLU A 135 -1.00 3.24 22.40
C GLU A 135 -1.98 2.20 21.83
N ILE A 136 -2.98 2.64 21.06
CA ILE A 136 -4.01 1.76 20.49
C ILE A 136 -3.45 0.91 19.35
N THR A 137 -2.61 1.49 18.49
CA THR A 137 -2.12 0.85 17.26
C THR A 137 -0.81 0.10 17.43
N GLY A 138 -0.01 0.44 18.45
CA GLY A 138 1.36 -0.06 18.61
C GLY A 138 2.39 0.62 17.70
N PHE A 139 1.99 1.58 16.86
CA PHE A 139 2.89 2.28 15.93
C PHE A 139 3.37 3.63 16.51
N PRO A 140 4.55 4.13 16.11
CA PRO A 140 5.18 5.31 16.73
C PRO A 140 4.60 6.63 16.19
N PHE A 141 3.28 6.83 16.27
CA PHE A 141 2.66 8.08 15.85
C PHE A 141 3.08 9.26 16.72
N VAL A 142 3.34 10.38 16.04
CA VAL A 142 3.71 11.66 16.64
C VAL A 142 2.90 12.78 16.01
N THR A 143 2.81 13.91 16.69
CA THR A 143 2.14 15.09 16.12
C THR A 143 3.03 15.72 15.04
N ALA A 144 2.45 16.12 13.90
CA ALA A 144 3.23 16.77 12.83
C ALA A 144 3.82 18.10 13.33
N PRO A 145 5.13 18.38 13.10
CA PRO A 145 5.77 19.60 13.58
C PRO A 145 5.20 20.86 12.91
N ASN A 146 4.72 20.73 11.66
CA ASN A 146 4.06 21.79 10.91
C ASN A 146 2.64 21.36 10.51
N LYS A 147 1.62 21.99 11.11
CA LYS A 147 0.22 21.69 10.83
C LYS A 147 -0.29 22.29 9.52
N PHE A 148 0.37 23.32 9.00
CA PHE A 148 -0.01 23.90 7.71
C PHE A 148 0.34 22.93 6.58
N GLU A 149 1.54 22.36 6.59
CA GLU A 149 1.96 21.35 5.60
C GLU A 149 1.07 20.11 5.65
N ALA A 150 0.79 19.58 6.86
CA ALA A 150 -0.04 18.39 7.04
C ALA A 150 -1.51 18.55 6.58
N LEU A 151 -1.97 19.79 6.33
CA LEU A 151 -3.30 20.08 5.80
C LEU A 151 -3.26 20.44 4.30
N ALA A 152 -2.30 21.28 3.93
CA ALA A 152 -2.14 21.88 2.60
C ALA A 152 -1.53 20.91 1.57
N ALA A 153 -0.79 19.90 2.02
CA ALA A 153 -0.11 18.92 1.19
C ALA A 153 -0.29 17.49 1.74
N HIS A 154 0.11 16.51 0.94
CA HIS A 154 0.09 15.08 1.29
C HIS A 154 1.35 14.39 0.75
N ASP A 155 2.49 15.06 0.90
CA ASP A 155 3.78 14.62 0.35
C ASP A 155 4.19 13.26 0.92
N SER A 156 3.90 13.01 2.20
CA SER A 156 4.06 11.70 2.84
C SER A 156 3.36 10.57 2.07
N LEU A 157 2.16 10.80 1.56
CA LEU A 157 1.42 9.81 0.78
C LEU A 157 1.95 9.68 -0.65
N VAL A 158 2.46 10.76 -1.24
CA VAL A 158 3.15 10.70 -2.53
C VAL A 158 4.43 9.88 -2.41
N GLU A 159 5.22 10.07 -1.34
CA GLU A 159 6.40 9.28 -1.02
C GLU A 159 6.06 7.80 -0.81
N VAL A 160 5.06 7.49 0.03
CA VAL A 160 4.55 6.11 0.19
C VAL A 160 4.18 5.52 -1.17
N SER A 161 3.43 6.25 -1.98
CA SER A 161 3.02 5.78 -3.30
C SER A 161 4.21 5.55 -4.24
N GLY A 162 5.26 6.38 -4.16
CA GLY A 162 6.51 6.18 -4.91
C GLY A 162 7.23 4.89 -4.51
N ALA A 163 7.28 4.60 -3.21
CA ALA A 163 7.82 3.34 -2.70
C ALA A 163 7.02 2.12 -3.21
N LEU A 164 5.68 2.20 -3.22
CA LEU A 164 4.82 1.14 -3.80
C LEU A 164 5.06 0.98 -5.31
N ASN A 165 5.31 2.09 -6.03
CA ASN A 165 5.63 2.04 -7.46
C ASN A 165 6.97 1.34 -7.72
N VAL A 166 7.98 1.58 -6.88
CA VAL A 166 9.27 0.85 -6.94
C VAL A 166 9.05 -0.64 -6.72
N ILE A 167 8.27 -1.03 -5.71
CA ILE A 167 7.91 -2.43 -5.47
C ILE A 167 7.24 -3.05 -6.70
N ALA A 168 6.26 -2.35 -7.31
CA ALA A 168 5.57 -2.82 -8.50
C ALA A 168 6.52 -3.04 -9.69
N CYS A 169 7.51 -2.15 -9.90
CA CYS A 169 8.55 -2.35 -10.92
C CYS A 169 9.36 -3.62 -10.67
N SER A 170 9.80 -3.86 -9.42
CA SER A 170 10.58 -5.04 -9.06
C SER A 170 9.77 -6.33 -9.28
N ILE A 171 8.54 -6.38 -8.78
CA ILE A 171 7.64 -7.53 -8.93
C ILE A 171 7.34 -7.81 -10.40
N MET A 172 7.06 -6.77 -11.19
CA MET A 172 6.83 -6.89 -12.63
C MET A 172 8.01 -7.59 -13.32
N LYS A 173 9.24 -7.21 -12.96
CA LYS A 173 10.44 -7.84 -13.51
C LYS A 173 10.52 -9.31 -13.09
N ILE A 174 10.41 -9.60 -11.79
CA ILE A 174 10.52 -10.97 -11.25
C ILE A 174 9.51 -11.92 -11.92
N ALA A 175 8.25 -11.53 -11.99
CA ALA A 175 7.20 -12.35 -12.58
C ALA A 175 7.34 -12.51 -14.11
N ASN A 176 7.97 -11.55 -14.80
CA ASN A 176 8.33 -11.69 -16.21
C ASN A 176 9.51 -12.65 -16.39
N ASP A 177 10.55 -12.56 -15.57
CA ASP A 177 11.67 -13.51 -15.65
C ASP A 177 11.17 -14.95 -15.42
N LEU A 178 10.37 -15.18 -14.37
CA LEU A 178 9.85 -16.51 -14.06
C LEU A 178 9.01 -17.10 -15.19
N ARG A 179 8.08 -16.34 -15.79
CA ARG A 179 7.28 -16.85 -16.93
C ARG A 179 8.13 -17.10 -18.18
N PHE A 180 9.17 -16.31 -18.43
CA PHE A 180 10.05 -16.51 -19.58
C PHE A 180 10.88 -17.78 -19.38
N LEU A 181 11.46 -17.96 -18.20
CA LEU A 181 12.25 -19.15 -17.87
C LEU A 181 11.39 -20.43 -17.87
N ALA A 182 10.10 -20.33 -17.52
CA ALA A 182 9.14 -21.42 -17.58
C ALA A 182 8.46 -21.62 -18.94
N SER A 183 8.77 -20.80 -19.95
CA SER A 183 8.14 -20.91 -21.27
C SER A 183 8.47 -22.26 -21.92
N GLY A 184 7.46 -22.94 -22.46
CA GLY A 184 7.63 -24.31 -22.97
C GLY A 184 6.30 -25.06 -23.17
N PRO A 185 6.28 -26.40 -23.02
CA PRO A 185 7.36 -27.25 -22.49
C PRO A 185 8.44 -27.64 -23.53
N ARG A 186 8.22 -27.37 -24.82
CA ARG A 186 9.16 -27.78 -25.90
C ARG A 186 9.64 -26.65 -26.80
N CYS A 187 8.90 -25.55 -26.85
CA CYS A 187 9.12 -24.46 -27.81
C CYS A 187 9.47 -23.13 -27.13
N GLY A 188 10.09 -23.19 -25.95
CA GLY A 188 10.49 -22.04 -25.14
C GLY A 188 11.85 -22.28 -24.48
N LEU A 189 12.12 -21.60 -23.36
CA LEU A 189 13.37 -21.77 -22.61
C LEU A 189 13.38 -23.06 -21.78
N GLY A 190 12.27 -23.38 -21.10
CA GLY A 190 12.13 -24.60 -20.30
C GLY A 190 13.16 -24.78 -19.17
N GLU A 191 13.69 -23.68 -18.63
CA GLU A 191 14.67 -23.71 -17.54
C GLU A 191 14.02 -23.87 -16.15
N LEU A 192 12.75 -23.50 -16.02
CA LEU A 192 11.95 -23.68 -14.81
C LEU A 192 10.69 -24.47 -15.12
N SER A 193 10.20 -25.21 -14.11
CA SER A 193 8.86 -25.78 -14.10
C SER A 193 8.06 -25.15 -12.99
N LEU A 194 6.96 -24.49 -13.33
CA LEU A 194 6.04 -23.90 -12.35
C LEU A 194 4.97 -24.92 -11.94
N PRO A 195 4.36 -24.77 -10.74
CA PRO A 195 3.22 -25.59 -10.33
C PRO A 195 2.03 -25.50 -11.30
N GLU A 196 1.31 -26.61 -11.45
CA GLU A 196 0.14 -26.71 -12.31
C GLU A 196 -1.15 -26.60 -11.49
N ASN A 197 -1.68 -25.39 -11.31
CA ASN A 197 -2.84 -25.14 -10.43
C ASN A 197 -4.20 -25.33 -11.10
N GLU A 198 -4.30 -25.05 -12.41
CA GLU A 198 -5.54 -25.20 -13.15
C GLU A 198 -5.32 -25.57 -14.63
N PRO A 199 -6.33 -26.15 -15.30
CA PRO A 199 -6.28 -26.38 -16.74
C PRO A 199 -6.14 -25.05 -17.51
N GLY A 200 -5.05 -24.88 -18.26
CA GLY A 200 -4.72 -23.64 -18.96
C GLY A 200 -5.40 -23.47 -20.32
N SER A 201 -6.21 -24.42 -20.77
CA SER A 201 -6.95 -24.30 -22.04
C SER A 201 -8.16 -25.22 -22.09
N SER A 202 -9.28 -24.69 -22.61
CA SER A 202 -10.49 -25.46 -22.90
C SER A 202 -10.35 -26.41 -24.10
N ILE A 203 -9.35 -26.19 -24.97
CA ILE A 203 -9.19 -26.94 -26.24
C ILE A 203 -7.89 -27.75 -26.32
N MET A 204 -6.88 -27.41 -25.50
CA MET A 204 -5.61 -28.13 -25.43
C MET A 204 -5.48 -28.87 -24.10
N PRO A 205 -5.93 -30.14 -24.01
CA PRO A 205 -5.73 -30.96 -22.82
C PRO A 205 -4.25 -31.01 -22.42
N GLY A 206 -3.97 -30.78 -21.13
CA GLY A 206 -2.61 -30.78 -20.59
C GLY A 206 -1.82 -29.49 -20.78
N LYS A 207 -2.39 -28.42 -21.37
CA LYS A 207 -1.76 -27.10 -21.38
C LYS A 207 -1.92 -26.44 -20.01
N VAL A 208 -0.82 -25.93 -19.46
CA VAL A 208 -0.77 -25.15 -18.21
C VAL A 208 -0.15 -23.79 -18.50
N ASN A 209 -0.69 -22.74 -17.89
CA ASN A 209 -0.23 -21.36 -18.07
C ASN A 209 0.36 -20.81 -16.76
N PRO A 210 1.28 -19.82 -16.84
CA PRO A 210 1.83 -19.15 -15.66
C PRO A 210 0.85 -18.07 -15.12
N THR A 211 -0.36 -18.47 -14.75
CA THR A 211 -1.47 -17.55 -14.41
C THR A 211 -1.17 -16.65 -13.22
N GLN A 212 -0.43 -17.13 -12.23
CA GLN A 212 0.00 -16.30 -11.10
C GLN A 212 0.98 -15.20 -11.53
N CYS A 213 1.87 -15.50 -12.49
CA CYS A 213 2.71 -14.46 -13.11
C CYS A 213 1.83 -13.42 -13.79
N GLU A 214 0.82 -13.86 -14.57
CA GLU A 214 -0.10 -12.97 -15.28
C GLU A 214 -0.83 -12.04 -14.29
N ALA A 215 -1.42 -12.60 -13.23
CA ALA A 215 -2.16 -11.87 -12.20
C ALA A 215 -1.28 -10.80 -11.52
N ILE A 216 -0.11 -11.17 -11.01
CA ILE A 216 0.75 -10.24 -10.27
C ILE A 216 1.31 -9.12 -11.17
N THR A 217 1.53 -9.39 -12.47
CA THR A 217 1.91 -8.32 -13.41
C THR A 217 0.78 -7.36 -13.75
N MET A 218 -0.47 -7.82 -13.79
CA MET A 218 -1.62 -6.92 -13.91
C MET A 218 -1.76 -6.04 -12.66
N VAL A 219 -1.52 -6.60 -11.47
CA VAL A 219 -1.47 -5.84 -10.22
C VAL A 219 -0.38 -4.78 -10.28
N ALA A 220 0.84 -5.13 -10.69
CA ALA A 220 1.93 -4.16 -10.80
C ALA A 220 1.58 -3.00 -11.75
N ALA A 221 0.97 -3.27 -12.91
CA ALA A 221 0.50 -2.23 -13.82
C ALA A 221 -0.57 -1.33 -13.18
N GLN A 222 -1.51 -1.91 -12.42
CA GLN A 222 -2.54 -1.15 -11.70
C GLN A 222 -1.92 -0.23 -10.64
N VAL A 223 -0.91 -0.69 -9.90
CA VAL A 223 -0.19 0.11 -8.90
C VAL A 223 0.53 1.30 -9.54
N MET A 224 1.17 1.09 -10.70
CA MET A 224 1.79 2.19 -11.45
C MET A 224 0.76 3.25 -11.87
N GLY A 225 -0.42 2.83 -12.35
CA GLY A 225 -1.51 3.75 -12.67
C GLY A 225 -2.05 4.50 -11.44
N ASN A 226 -2.21 3.80 -10.32
CA ASN A 226 -2.61 4.40 -9.05
C ASN A 226 -1.60 5.45 -8.58
N HIS A 227 -0.30 5.20 -8.76
CA HIS A 227 0.76 6.15 -8.40
C HIS A 227 0.64 7.47 -9.18
N VAL A 228 0.33 7.41 -10.49
CA VAL A 228 0.09 8.63 -11.28
C VAL A 228 -1.10 9.42 -10.70
N ALA A 229 -2.19 8.74 -10.34
CA ALA A 229 -3.35 9.40 -9.73
C ALA A 229 -3.02 10.07 -8.38
N VAL A 230 -2.19 9.42 -7.55
CA VAL A 230 -1.70 9.99 -6.28
C VAL A 230 -0.81 11.21 -6.53
N THR A 231 0.10 11.14 -7.50
CA THR A 231 0.99 12.25 -7.87
C THR A 231 0.19 13.47 -8.36
N VAL A 232 -0.83 13.25 -9.21
CA VAL A 232 -1.74 14.32 -9.65
C VAL A 232 -2.54 14.88 -8.47
N GLY A 233 -3.05 14.03 -7.58
CA GLY A 233 -3.76 14.49 -6.38
C GLY A 233 -2.88 15.31 -5.43
N GLY A 234 -1.62 14.90 -5.26
CA GLY A 234 -0.65 15.59 -4.42
C GLY A 234 -0.29 16.98 -4.94
N SER A 235 -0.15 17.15 -6.26
CA SER A 235 0.24 18.42 -6.87
C SER A 235 -0.87 19.48 -6.93
N ASN A 236 -2.12 19.12 -6.67
CA ASN A 236 -3.29 20.01 -6.80
C ASN A 236 -3.83 20.51 -5.44
N GLY A 237 -2.93 20.80 -4.50
CA GLY A 237 -3.24 21.54 -3.28
C GLY A 237 -3.42 23.04 -3.56
N HIS A 238 -4.36 23.70 -2.87
CA HIS A 238 -4.58 25.14 -2.99
C HIS A 238 -4.63 25.78 -1.60
N PHE A 239 -3.73 26.74 -1.35
CA PHE A 239 -3.64 27.48 -0.09
C PHE A 239 -3.57 26.54 1.13
N GLU A 240 -4.46 26.66 2.10
CA GLU A 240 -4.39 25.93 3.38
C GLU A 240 -4.89 24.48 3.32
N LEU A 241 -5.41 24.00 2.17
CA LEU A 241 -6.01 22.65 2.11
C LEU A 241 -5.87 21.97 0.75
N ASN A 242 -5.27 20.77 0.74
CA ASN A 242 -5.41 19.86 -0.40
C ASN A 242 -6.76 19.12 -0.30
N VAL A 243 -7.58 19.23 -1.35
CA VAL A 243 -8.93 18.64 -1.46
C VAL A 243 -9.00 17.43 -2.40
N PHE A 244 -7.89 16.73 -2.61
CA PHE A 244 -7.85 15.44 -3.32
C PHE A 244 -7.72 14.26 -2.33
N LYS A 245 -7.99 14.48 -1.03
CA LYS A 245 -7.70 13.54 0.05
C LYS A 245 -8.28 12.13 -0.17
N PRO A 246 -9.58 11.97 -0.52
CA PRO A 246 -10.16 10.65 -0.77
C PRO A 246 -9.56 9.92 -1.97
N LEU A 247 -9.23 10.64 -3.05
CA LEU A 247 -8.61 10.04 -4.24
C LEU A 247 -7.24 9.46 -3.88
N MET A 248 -6.41 10.23 -3.17
CA MET A 248 -5.06 9.81 -2.80
C MET A 248 -5.10 8.59 -1.90
N VAL A 249 -5.84 8.64 -0.79
CA VAL A 249 -5.88 7.53 0.17
C VAL A 249 -6.47 6.25 -0.44
N ALA A 250 -7.51 6.36 -1.28
CA ALA A 250 -8.12 5.19 -1.91
C ALA A 250 -7.15 4.48 -2.87
N ASN A 251 -6.30 5.22 -3.58
CA ASN A 251 -5.28 4.64 -4.47
C ASN A 251 -4.10 4.04 -3.70
N VAL A 252 -3.66 4.67 -2.60
CA VAL A 252 -2.60 4.13 -1.74
C VAL A 252 -3.06 2.83 -1.07
N LEU A 253 -4.22 2.83 -0.40
CA LEU A 253 -4.75 1.65 0.27
C LEU A 253 -5.02 0.49 -0.70
N ARG A 254 -5.58 0.79 -1.88
CA ARG A 254 -5.77 -0.23 -2.93
C ARG A 254 -4.44 -0.84 -3.39
N SER A 255 -3.42 -0.01 -3.57
CA SER A 255 -2.10 -0.48 -4.01
C SER A 255 -1.45 -1.37 -2.95
N ILE A 256 -1.55 -0.99 -1.68
CA ILE A 256 -1.09 -1.81 -0.54
C ILE A 256 -1.78 -3.18 -0.55
N ARG A 257 -3.11 -3.19 -0.62
CA ARG A 257 -3.90 -4.42 -0.59
C ARG A 257 -3.58 -5.34 -1.75
N LEU A 258 -3.57 -4.81 -2.98
CA LEU A 258 -3.27 -5.58 -4.17
C LEU A 258 -1.85 -6.17 -4.12
N LEU A 259 -0.85 -5.39 -3.70
CA LEU A 259 0.53 -5.88 -3.58
C LEU A 259 0.65 -6.97 -2.51
N GLY A 260 0.15 -6.73 -1.30
CA GLY A 260 0.24 -7.71 -0.22
C GLY A 260 -0.44 -9.03 -0.57
N ASP A 261 -1.71 -8.98 -1.01
CA ASP A 261 -2.48 -10.17 -1.39
C ASP A 261 -1.84 -10.92 -2.56
N SER A 262 -1.34 -10.20 -3.58
CA SER A 262 -0.73 -10.85 -4.75
C SER A 262 0.65 -11.44 -4.46
N CYS A 263 1.43 -10.87 -3.55
CA CYS A 263 2.70 -11.47 -3.12
C CYS A 263 2.46 -12.81 -2.43
N ILE A 264 1.46 -12.89 -1.55
CA ILE A 264 1.07 -14.15 -0.90
C ILE A 264 0.58 -15.14 -1.95
N ALA A 265 -0.38 -14.75 -2.80
CA ALA A 265 -0.95 -15.63 -3.81
C ALA A 265 0.10 -16.16 -4.81
N PHE A 266 1.07 -15.33 -5.21
CA PHE A 266 2.17 -15.70 -6.10
C PHE A 266 3.21 -16.60 -5.45
N THR A 267 3.28 -16.60 -4.12
CA THR A 267 4.19 -17.45 -3.35
C THR A 267 3.59 -18.83 -3.12
N ASP A 268 2.31 -18.88 -2.75
CA ASP A 268 1.63 -20.10 -2.32
C ASP A 268 1.10 -20.97 -3.48
N ASN A 269 0.77 -20.33 -4.61
CA ASN A 269 0.18 -20.98 -5.79
C ASN A 269 1.15 -20.87 -6.96
#